data_AF-A0AAV6ZBB4-F1
#
_entry.id   AF-A0AAV6ZBB4-F1
#
_cell.length_a   1.000
_cell.length_b   1.000
_cell.length_c   1.000
_cell.angle_alpha   90.00
_cell.angle_beta   90.00
_cell.angle_gamma   90.00
#
_symmetry.space_group_name_H-M   'P 1'
#
loop_
_entity.id
_entity.type
_entity.pdbx_description
1 polymer ?
#
loop_
_entity_poly.entity_id
_entity_poly.type
_entity_poly.pdbx_seq_one_letter_code
_entity_poly.pdbx_strand_id
1 'polypeptide(L)'
;SGAGLLPVRAGLCRGCRYTVPVMLLHFLQAGLRRCPGPVRRIQQSCIFRAPPHRPQLYTRLRDATRCPGRTNKGRTLALLLGPAIVGFSGKVVLCQLEVQCPPPIMSKEQRPEPEFCWKEFWKLLKPQLLALLSAVILAFGAALLNIQIPLILGDLVNVVARYTREHVGDYIREVRGPAMKLLSLYAAQGLLTCGYIILLSRVGERVAGSMRKALFTSLLHQDVAFFDSQKTGLLVNRLTSDVQEFKSAFKQVISQGLRNITQTFGCFVSLYYISPKLTGLLVVVMPILVGAGAIIGSFLRRLSRRAQEQIAKATGVADEAIGNVRTVRAFAMEDREVELYSAEADKSAYLNEVLGIGIAVFQGLSNIALNCIVLGTIFAGGSLMAGNELSAGDLMSFLVASQTVQRSMANTSVLFGQVVRGLSAGGRVFEFMRLQPEIPLRGGKTLHELTGEIHFRDVSFSYPTRPGQQVLNGFNLIVPPGKTVAIVGQSGGGKSTVAALVERFYDPNQGAVELDGVDIRSLDPSWLRGEVIGFINQ
;
A
#
# COMPACT_ATOMS: atom_id res chain seq x y z
N SER A 1 36.46 59.53 -5.82
CA SER A 1 35.56 58.41 -5.46
C SER A 1 36.15 57.11 -5.99
N GLY A 2 37.24 56.56 -5.43
CA GLY A 2 37.27 55.68 -4.24
C GLY A 2 36.89 54.25 -4.66
N ALA A 3 37.73 53.32 -5.15
CA ALA A 3 39.04 52.76 -4.76
C ALA A 3 38.98 51.59 -3.73
N GLY A 4 39.55 50.43 -4.10
CA GLY A 4 40.13 49.39 -3.23
C GLY A 4 39.26 48.14 -2.98
N LEU A 5 39.65 46.91 -3.32
CA LEU A 5 40.78 46.05 -2.84
C LEU A 5 40.36 45.03 -1.76
N LEU A 6 40.16 43.77 -2.19
CA LEU A 6 40.54 42.49 -1.54
C LEU A 6 40.10 42.25 -0.04
N PRO A 7 40.44 41.10 0.58
CA PRO A 7 39.62 39.90 0.79
C PRO A 7 39.33 39.68 2.31
N VAL A 8 38.87 38.46 2.72
CA VAL A 8 39.25 37.74 3.99
C VAL A 8 38.09 37.10 4.79
N ARG A 9 38.13 35.76 4.80
CA ARG A 9 37.99 34.75 5.88
C ARG A 9 36.71 34.57 6.72
N ALA A 10 36.29 33.30 6.66
CA ALA A 10 36.26 32.27 7.72
C ALA A 10 34.98 32.04 8.53
N GLY A 11 34.49 30.80 8.39
CA GLY A 11 33.67 30.07 9.34
C GLY A 11 33.74 28.58 9.02
N LEU A 12 34.85 27.92 9.35
CA LEU A 12 34.97 26.46 9.36
C LEU A 12 34.09 25.89 10.48
N CYS A 13 33.22 24.93 10.15
CA CYS A 13 32.85 23.88 11.11
C CYS A 13 32.71 22.53 10.42
N ARG A 14 33.54 21.60 10.89
CA ARG A 14 33.70 20.21 10.48
C ARG A 14 32.49 19.38 10.91
N GLY A 15 32.19 18.32 10.15
CA GLY A 15 31.72 17.08 10.77
C GLY A 15 30.52 16.36 10.14
N CYS A 16 30.54 16.04 8.85
CA CYS A 16 29.68 14.98 8.32
C CYS A 16 30.55 13.92 7.62
N ARG A 17 30.89 12.84 8.35
CA ARG A 17 31.34 11.59 7.73
C ARG A 17 30.09 10.85 7.23
N TYR A 18 29.79 10.98 5.95
CA TYR A 18 28.94 10.02 5.25
C TYR A 18 29.83 9.02 4.54
N THR A 19 29.64 7.74 4.84
CA THR A 19 30.27 6.63 4.13
C THR A 19 29.49 6.42 2.83
N VAL A 20 30.02 6.96 1.73
CA VAL A 20 29.55 6.66 0.36
C VAL A 20 30.46 5.56 -0.20
N PRO A 21 29.95 4.43 -0.74
CA PRO A 21 30.76 3.58 -1.59
C PRO A 21 30.76 4.17 -3.00
N VAL A 22 31.79 4.95 -3.33
CA VAL A 22 32.10 5.32 -4.72
C VAL A 22 32.95 4.21 -5.32
N MET A 23 32.32 3.35 -6.10
CA MET A 23 32.98 2.46 -7.05
C MET A 23 32.94 3.17 -8.39
N LEU A 24 34.01 3.88 -8.79
CA LEU A 24 34.51 3.98 -10.17
C LEU A 24 35.72 4.95 -10.28
N LEU A 25 36.63 4.59 -11.20
CA LEU A 25 37.80 5.30 -11.75
C LEU A 25 39.08 5.45 -10.89
N HIS A 26 40.05 4.60 -11.21
CA HIS A 26 41.39 5.07 -11.61
C HIS A 26 42.02 4.09 -12.61
N PHE A 27 41.85 4.38 -13.90
CA PHE A 27 42.91 4.18 -14.89
C PHE A 27 43.81 5.43 -14.81
N LEU A 28 45.10 5.23 -15.07
CA LEU A 28 46.17 6.23 -15.20
C LEU A 28 46.67 6.90 -13.90
N GLN A 29 47.76 6.33 -13.37
CA GLN A 29 48.87 7.15 -12.89
C GLN A 29 50.20 6.48 -13.26
N ALA A 30 50.85 7.00 -14.28
CA ALA A 30 52.28 6.84 -14.51
C ALA A 30 52.91 8.23 -14.33
N GLY A 31 53.93 8.35 -13.47
CA GLY A 31 54.81 9.51 -13.45
C GLY A 31 55.13 10.12 -12.09
N LEU A 32 56.18 9.59 -11.44
CA LEU A 32 57.35 10.36 -10.96
C LEU A 32 57.14 11.60 -10.06
N ARG A 33 57.48 11.50 -8.76
CA ARG A 33 58.79 11.92 -8.15
C ARG A 33 58.71 12.18 -6.64
N ARG A 34 59.86 11.95 -5.99
CA ARG A 34 60.24 12.06 -4.57
C ARG A 34 60.14 13.49 -3.99
N CYS A 35 59.85 13.62 -2.69
CA CYS A 35 60.83 14.02 -1.63
C CYS A 35 60.16 14.25 -0.25
N PRO A 36 60.93 14.26 0.87
CA PRO A 36 60.49 13.88 2.22
C PRO A 36 60.43 15.04 3.25
N GLY A 37 59.76 14.84 4.39
CA GLY A 37 59.93 15.70 5.58
C GLY A 37 58.82 15.57 6.65
N PRO A 38 59.09 15.84 7.95
CA PRO A 38 58.57 15.02 9.05
C PRO A 38 57.53 15.66 9.99
N VAL A 39 56.98 14.77 10.81
CA VAL A 39 56.06 14.89 11.95
C VAL A 39 56.37 16.04 12.94
N ARG A 40 55.34 16.77 13.38
CA ARG A 40 55.27 17.43 14.70
C ARG A 40 53.89 17.27 15.34
N ARG A 41 53.88 16.72 16.57
CA ARG A 41 52.80 16.79 17.56
C ARG A 41 52.67 18.22 18.08
N ILE A 42 51.45 18.74 18.21
CA ILE A 42 51.08 19.66 19.30
C ILE A 42 49.66 19.32 19.76
N GLN A 43 49.55 19.25 21.08
CA GLN A 43 48.45 18.84 21.94
C GLN A 43 47.89 20.13 22.57
N GLN A 44 46.57 20.38 22.48
CA GLN A 44 45.83 21.41 23.24
C GLN A 44 44.32 21.07 23.12
N SER A 45 43.70 20.42 24.10
CA SER A 45 43.03 21.03 25.27
C SER A 45 41.81 21.89 24.88
N CYS A 46 40.62 21.28 24.79
CA CYS A 46 39.34 22.01 24.70
C CYS A 46 38.57 21.89 26.01
N ILE A 47 38.46 23.02 26.71
CA ILE A 47 37.58 23.26 27.86
C ILE A 47 36.16 23.46 27.31
N PHE A 48 35.20 22.62 27.69
CA PHE A 48 33.80 22.76 27.33
C PHE A 48 33.06 23.57 28.42
N ARG A 49 32.38 24.65 28.03
CA ARG A 49 31.48 25.43 28.88
C ARG A 49 30.04 25.13 28.44
N ALA A 50 29.23 24.61 29.36
CA ALA A 50 27.81 24.28 29.15
C ALA A 50 26.88 25.38 29.70
N PRO A 51 25.65 25.56 29.18
CA PRO A 51 24.57 26.23 29.88
C PRO A 51 23.66 25.23 30.63
N PRO A 52 22.87 25.70 31.62
CA PRO A 52 22.37 24.87 32.72
C PRO A 52 20.96 24.34 32.47
N HIS A 53 20.72 23.06 32.78
CA HIS A 53 19.56 22.56 33.55
C HIS A 53 19.44 21.02 33.43
N ARG A 54 19.69 20.33 34.56
CA ARG A 54 19.22 18.99 35.02
C ARG A 54 20.36 18.18 35.66
N PRO A 55 20.52 18.24 36.99
CA PRO A 55 21.56 17.52 37.70
C PRO A 55 21.05 16.17 38.21
N GLN A 56 20.97 15.13 37.36
CA GLN A 56 20.77 13.75 37.85
C GLN A 56 21.50 12.65 37.04
N LEU A 57 22.23 12.97 35.96
CA LEU A 57 22.85 11.95 35.09
C LEU A 57 24.36 11.69 35.34
N TYR A 58 24.99 12.38 36.29
CA TYR A 58 26.46 12.46 36.37
C TYR A 58 27.18 11.42 37.24
N THR A 59 26.47 10.52 37.91
CA THR A 59 27.09 9.61 38.89
C THR A 59 27.43 8.20 38.39
N ARG A 60 27.17 7.86 37.12
CA ARG A 60 27.41 6.50 36.58
C ARG A 60 28.52 6.35 35.54
N LEU A 61 29.31 7.40 35.26
CA LEU A 61 30.32 7.38 34.19
C LEU A 61 31.78 7.36 34.66
N ARG A 62 32.07 7.02 35.92
CA ARG A 62 33.46 7.02 36.45
C ARG A 62 34.20 5.68 36.49
N ASP A 63 33.55 4.53 36.27
CA ASP A 63 34.17 3.23 36.54
C ASP A 63 34.21 2.25 35.35
N ALA A 64 34.59 2.72 34.16
CA ALA A 64 34.81 1.83 33.00
C ALA A 64 36.15 2.11 32.29
N THR A 65 37.26 1.89 32.98
CA THR A 65 38.58 1.73 32.35
C THR A 65 39.26 0.46 32.85
N ARG A 66 39.01 -0.67 32.17
CA ARG A 66 39.91 -1.84 32.00
C ARG A 66 39.16 -2.97 31.29
N CYS A 67 39.58 -3.32 30.08
CA CYS A 67 39.27 -4.62 29.45
C CYS A 67 40.57 -5.24 28.91
N PRO A 68 40.90 -6.50 29.24
CA PRO A 68 41.99 -7.25 28.63
C PRO A 68 41.51 -7.93 27.33
N GLY A 69 42.40 -8.01 26.33
CA GLY A 69 42.08 -8.52 24.99
C GLY A 69 41.92 -10.04 24.91
N ARG A 70 41.03 -10.48 24.01
CA ARG A 70 40.93 -11.88 23.57
C ARG A 70 40.72 -11.94 22.06
N THR A 71 41.72 -12.44 21.33
CA THR A 71 41.70 -12.68 19.88
C THR A 71 41.01 -14.01 19.57
N ASN A 72 40.12 -14.06 18.57
CA ASN A 72 39.62 -15.33 18.03
C ASN A 72 39.69 -15.42 16.50
N LYS A 73 39.86 -16.65 16.01
CA LYS A 73 40.35 -17.09 14.68
C LYS A 73 39.44 -16.66 13.51
N GLY A 74 40.07 -16.26 12.40
CA GLY A 74 39.41 -15.86 11.15
C GLY A 74 38.79 -17.02 10.36
N ARG A 75 37.67 -16.75 9.69
CA ARG A 75 37.04 -17.62 8.68
C ARG A 75 37.27 -17.01 7.29
N THR A 76 37.80 -17.81 6.37
CA THR A 76 38.00 -17.49 4.95
C THR A 76 36.75 -17.89 4.17
N LEU A 77 36.16 -16.98 3.38
CA LEU A 77 35.09 -17.28 2.43
C LEU A 77 35.70 -17.30 1.03
N ALA A 78 35.65 -18.43 0.34
CA ALA A 78 36.11 -18.56 -1.05
C ALA A 78 34.89 -18.66 -1.98
N LEU A 79 34.85 -17.81 -3.02
CA LEU A 79 33.85 -17.86 -4.08
C LEU A 79 34.57 -18.27 -5.38
N LEU A 80 34.15 -19.39 -5.99
CA LEU A 80 34.73 -19.96 -7.20
C LEU A 80 34.16 -19.29 -8.46
N LEU A 81 35.02 -18.64 -9.24
CA LEU A 81 34.76 -18.20 -10.62
C LEU A 81 36.04 -18.36 -11.43
N GLY A 82 36.19 -19.49 -12.12
CA GLY A 82 37.23 -19.68 -13.15
C GLY A 82 38.69 -19.61 -12.67
N PRO A 83 39.67 -19.72 -13.60
CA PRO A 83 40.98 -20.29 -13.30
C PRO A 83 42.01 -19.32 -12.69
N ALA A 84 41.62 -18.19 -12.09
CA ALA A 84 42.56 -17.23 -11.50
C ALA A 84 42.25 -16.97 -10.02
N ILE A 85 43.12 -17.46 -9.13
CA ILE A 85 43.04 -17.30 -7.68
C ILE A 85 43.70 -15.97 -7.29
N VAL A 86 42.93 -15.02 -6.76
CA VAL A 86 43.46 -13.82 -6.08
C VAL A 86 42.90 -13.79 -4.66
N GLY A 87 43.76 -14.04 -3.67
CA GLY A 87 43.42 -13.99 -2.25
C GLY A 87 43.63 -12.60 -1.66
N PHE A 88 42.59 -12.02 -1.05
CA PHE A 88 42.68 -10.76 -0.29
C PHE A 88 42.59 -11.06 1.21
N SER A 89 43.61 -10.66 1.98
CA SER A 89 43.61 -10.75 3.46
C SER A 89 43.55 -9.35 4.05
N GLY A 90 42.43 -9.02 4.71
CA GLY A 90 42.25 -7.75 5.43
C GLY A 90 41.70 -8.00 6.83
N LYS A 91 42.41 -7.55 7.86
CA LYS A 91 41.96 -7.58 9.26
C LYS A 91 41.03 -6.39 9.51
N VAL A 92 39.76 -6.64 9.77
CA VAL A 92 38.80 -5.64 10.24
C VAL A 92 38.63 -5.80 11.76
N VAL A 93 38.99 -4.76 12.51
CA VAL A 93 38.72 -4.68 13.95
C VAL A 93 37.41 -3.94 14.13
N LEU A 94 36.34 -4.65 14.49
CA LEU A 94 35.08 -4.05 14.91
C LEU A 94 35.12 -3.84 16.44
N CYS A 95 35.14 -2.58 16.88
CA CYS A 95 34.75 -2.23 18.24
C CYS A 95 33.23 -2.02 18.27
N GLN A 96 32.48 -2.93 18.90
CA GLN A 96 31.09 -2.67 19.26
C GLN A 96 31.08 -1.81 20.53
N LEU A 97 30.62 -0.57 20.39
CA LEU A 97 30.18 0.26 21.50
C LEU A 97 28.68 -0.03 21.69
N GLU A 98 28.33 -0.70 22.78
CA GLU A 98 26.94 -0.96 23.14
C GLU A 98 26.38 0.31 23.82
N VAL A 99 25.87 1.24 22.99
CA VAL A 99 25.08 2.36 23.49
C VAL A 99 23.67 1.84 23.71
N GLN A 100 23.31 1.67 24.97
CA GLN A 100 21.97 1.28 25.38
C GLN A 100 21.03 2.48 25.15
N CYS A 101 20.42 2.54 23.97
CA CYS A 101 19.32 3.46 23.71
C CYS A 101 18.16 3.12 24.67
N PRO A 102 17.41 4.13 25.17
CA PRO A 102 16.15 3.85 25.83
C PRO A 102 15.28 2.99 24.90
N PRO A 103 14.48 2.05 25.45
CA PRO A 103 13.69 1.15 24.63
C PRO A 103 12.87 1.97 23.62
N PRO A 104 12.79 1.53 22.34
CA PRO A 104 11.91 2.18 21.40
C PRO A 104 10.52 2.24 22.01
N ILE A 105 9.89 3.42 21.95
CA ILE A 105 8.47 3.59 22.27
C ILE A 105 7.76 2.41 21.63
N MET A 106 7.15 1.56 22.47
CA MET A 106 6.49 0.34 22.03
C MET A 106 5.73 0.66 20.75
N SER A 107 6.14 0.02 19.66
CA SER A 107 5.43 0.06 18.41
C SER A 107 3.97 -0.15 18.73
N LYS A 108 3.10 0.81 18.37
CA LYS A 108 1.65 0.63 18.31
C LYS A 108 1.41 -0.82 17.90
N GLU A 109 0.81 -1.60 18.79
CA GLU A 109 0.35 -2.96 18.51
C GLU A 109 -0.23 -2.94 17.09
N GLN A 110 0.46 -3.56 16.14
CA GLN A 110 -0.04 -3.66 14.77
C GLN A 110 -1.28 -4.54 14.89
N ARG A 111 -2.46 -3.91 15.00
CA ARG A 111 -3.73 -4.62 14.92
C ARG A 111 -3.67 -5.48 13.64
N PRO A 112 -3.98 -6.78 13.72
CA PRO A 112 -3.94 -7.66 12.55
C PRO A 112 -4.75 -7.02 11.42
N GLU A 113 -4.24 -7.06 10.19
CA GLU A 113 -4.98 -6.50 9.05
C GLU A 113 -6.37 -7.16 9.00
N PRO A 114 -7.44 -6.36 8.90
CA PRO A 114 -8.79 -6.89 9.00
C PRO A 114 -9.07 -7.88 7.86
N GLU A 115 -9.50 -9.08 8.24
CA GLU A 115 -9.75 -10.16 7.29
C GLU A 115 -11.01 -9.87 6.43
N PHE A 116 -10.91 -10.20 5.15
CA PHE A 116 -12.04 -10.08 4.23
C PHE A 116 -13.09 -11.14 4.53
N CYS A 117 -14.33 -10.70 4.79
CA CYS A 117 -15.42 -11.64 5.06
C CYS A 117 -16.26 -11.93 3.84
N TRP A 118 -16.16 -13.18 3.40
CA TRP A 118 -16.92 -13.71 2.28
C TRP A 118 -18.43 -13.77 2.54
N LYS A 119 -18.87 -13.98 3.79
CA LYS A 119 -20.30 -14.13 4.12
C LYS A 119 -21.08 -12.83 3.84
N GLU A 120 -20.60 -11.70 4.35
CA GLU A 120 -21.24 -10.39 4.12
C GLU A 120 -21.14 -9.96 2.65
N PHE A 121 -19.99 -10.21 2.02
CA PHE A 121 -19.84 -9.96 0.60
C PHE A 121 -20.86 -10.75 -0.23
N TRP A 122 -21.08 -12.03 0.09
CA TRP A 122 -22.05 -12.86 -0.62
C TRP A 122 -23.49 -12.36 -0.44
N LYS A 123 -23.84 -11.86 0.75
CA LYS A 123 -25.15 -11.23 1.02
C LYS A 123 -25.38 -10.00 0.14
N LEU A 124 -24.35 -9.18 -0.05
CA LEU A 124 -24.39 -7.99 -0.92
C LEU A 124 -24.41 -8.36 -2.41
N LEU A 125 -23.78 -9.49 -2.79
CA LEU A 125 -23.67 -9.94 -4.18
C LEU A 125 -24.91 -10.70 -4.66
N LYS A 126 -25.59 -11.44 -3.78
CA LYS A 126 -26.76 -12.29 -4.10
C LYS A 126 -27.82 -11.61 -4.97
N PRO A 127 -28.23 -10.34 -4.74
CA PRO A 127 -29.23 -9.67 -5.58
C PRO A 127 -28.78 -9.40 -7.03
N GLN A 128 -27.47 -9.41 -7.30
CA GLN A 128 -26.90 -9.16 -8.62
C GLN A 128 -26.29 -10.42 -9.26
N LEU A 129 -26.47 -11.60 -8.66
CA LEU A 129 -25.81 -12.84 -9.10
C LEU A 129 -26.16 -13.21 -10.56
N LEU A 130 -27.41 -13.03 -10.98
CA LEU A 130 -27.84 -13.32 -12.35
C LEU A 130 -27.13 -12.41 -13.38
N ALA A 131 -27.00 -11.11 -13.05
CA ALA A 131 -26.30 -10.15 -13.91
C ALA A 131 -24.79 -10.38 -13.92
N LEU A 132 -24.22 -10.87 -12.82
CA LEU A 132 -22.81 -11.28 -12.77
C LEU A 132 -22.57 -12.54 -13.61
N LEU A 133 -23.43 -13.55 -13.49
CA LEU A 133 -23.33 -14.78 -14.27
C LEU A 133 -23.43 -14.51 -15.76
N SER A 134 -24.38 -13.66 -16.19
CA SER A 134 -24.48 -13.28 -17.60
C SER A 134 -23.24 -12.53 -18.09
N ALA A 135 -22.68 -11.61 -17.29
CA ALA A 135 -21.42 -10.93 -17.60
C ALA A 135 -20.24 -11.92 -17.73
N VAL A 136 -20.14 -12.90 -16.83
CA VAL A 136 -19.11 -13.94 -16.86
C VAL A 136 -19.23 -14.81 -18.11
N ILE A 137 -20.44 -15.21 -18.50
CA ILE A 137 -20.69 -15.99 -19.72
C ILE A 137 -20.28 -15.19 -20.97
N LEU A 138 -20.70 -13.93 -21.07
CA LEU A 138 -20.34 -13.04 -22.18
C LEU A 138 -18.81 -12.82 -22.26
N ALA A 139 -18.15 -12.62 -21.12
CA ALA A 139 -16.71 -12.45 -21.04
C ALA A 139 -15.95 -13.74 -21.45
N PHE A 140 -16.45 -14.91 -21.04
CA PHE A 140 -15.89 -16.19 -21.45
C PHE A 140 -16.05 -16.40 -22.97
N GLY A 141 -17.22 -16.09 -23.53
CA GLY A 141 -17.45 -16.11 -24.98
C GLY A 141 -16.48 -15.19 -25.74
N ALA A 142 -16.30 -13.95 -25.26
CA ALA A 142 -15.34 -13.01 -25.86
C ALA A 142 -13.89 -13.51 -25.78
N ALA A 143 -13.51 -14.19 -24.70
CA ALA A 143 -12.19 -14.79 -24.53
C ALA A 143 -11.97 -15.98 -25.50
N LEU A 144 -12.98 -16.83 -25.70
CA LEU A 144 -12.94 -17.92 -26.68
C LEU A 144 -12.78 -17.39 -28.11
N LEU A 145 -13.53 -16.35 -28.48
CA LEU A 145 -13.35 -15.71 -29.79
C LEU A 145 -11.94 -15.14 -29.95
N ASN A 146 -11.36 -14.58 -28.88
CA ASN A 146 -9.99 -14.06 -28.90
C ASN A 146 -8.95 -15.15 -29.23
N ILE A 147 -9.15 -16.37 -28.72
CA ILE A 147 -8.26 -17.51 -28.99
C ILE A 147 -8.36 -17.98 -30.45
N GLN A 148 -9.53 -17.90 -31.08
CA GLN A 148 -9.74 -18.34 -32.46
C GLN A 148 -9.15 -17.39 -33.51
N ILE A 149 -9.02 -16.10 -33.19
CA ILE A 149 -8.56 -15.07 -34.14
C ILE A 149 -7.14 -15.37 -34.67
N PRO A 150 -6.11 -15.66 -33.84
CA PRO A 150 -4.78 -16.01 -34.34
C PRO A 150 -4.74 -17.26 -35.23
N LEU A 151 -5.56 -18.27 -34.95
CA LEU A 151 -5.61 -19.50 -35.75
C LEU A 151 -6.13 -19.21 -37.16
N ILE A 152 -7.20 -18.42 -37.28
CA ILE A 152 -7.78 -18.04 -38.58
C ILE A 152 -6.87 -17.06 -39.32
N LEU A 153 -6.09 -16.23 -38.59
CA LEU A 153 -5.05 -15.40 -39.19
C LEU A 153 -3.94 -16.26 -39.82
N GLY A 154 -3.58 -17.38 -39.19
CA GLY A 154 -2.64 -18.36 -39.74
C GLY A 154 -3.13 -18.95 -41.08
N ASP A 155 -4.42 -19.30 -41.17
CA ASP A 155 -5.02 -19.78 -42.41
C ASP A 155 -4.97 -18.73 -43.53
N LEU A 156 -5.26 -17.46 -43.20
CA LEU A 156 -5.17 -16.34 -44.15
C LEU A 156 -3.73 -16.18 -44.68
N VAL A 157 -2.74 -16.28 -43.80
CA VAL A 157 -1.32 -16.22 -44.18
C VAL A 157 -0.95 -17.41 -45.08
N ASN A 158 -1.46 -18.61 -44.80
CA ASN A 158 -1.22 -19.78 -45.64
C ASN A 158 -1.80 -19.63 -47.05
N VAL A 159 -2.99 -19.02 -47.20
CA VAL A 159 -3.58 -18.72 -48.52
C VAL A 159 -2.71 -17.72 -49.29
N VAL A 160 -2.26 -16.65 -48.63
CA VAL A 160 -1.35 -15.66 -49.24
C VAL A 160 -0.01 -16.31 -49.64
N ALA A 161 0.54 -17.17 -48.79
CA ALA A 161 1.80 -17.86 -49.05
C ALA A 161 1.72 -18.86 -50.21
N ARG A 162 0.60 -19.59 -50.36
CA ARG A 162 0.35 -20.47 -51.51
C ARG A 162 0.23 -19.68 -52.80
N TYR A 163 -0.54 -18.59 -52.77
CA TYR A 163 -0.72 -17.71 -53.93
C TYR A 163 0.62 -17.14 -54.44
N THR A 164 1.49 -16.72 -53.52
CA THR A 164 2.82 -16.19 -53.84
C THR A 164 3.74 -17.25 -54.47
N ARG A 165 3.55 -18.55 -54.18
CA ARG A 165 4.35 -19.64 -54.77
C ARG A 165 3.81 -20.16 -56.10
N GLU A 166 2.50 -20.30 -56.24
CA GLU A 166 1.91 -21.03 -57.38
C GLU A 166 1.38 -20.13 -58.50
N HIS A 167 1.18 -18.82 -58.30
CA HIS A 167 0.70 -17.88 -59.33
C HIS A 167 -0.59 -18.33 -60.09
N VAL A 168 -1.45 -19.15 -59.47
CA VAL A 168 -2.70 -19.61 -60.10
C VAL A 168 -3.89 -19.33 -59.17
N GLY A 169 -4.83 -18.49 -59.63
CA GLY A 169 -6.14 -18.24 -58.99
C GLY A 169 -6.57 -16.76 -58.92
N ASP A 170 -7.85 -16.50 -58.64
CA ASP A 170 -8.35 -15.16 -58.30
C ASP A 170 -8.11 -14.86 -56.81
N TYR A 171 -7.02 -14.15 -56.48
CA TYR A 171 -6.62 -13.78 -55.11
C TYR A 171 -7.80 -13.23 -54.27
N ILE A 172 -8.63 -12.38 -54.88
CA ILE A 172 -9.76 -11.73 -54.21
C ILE A 172 -10.85 -12.75 -53.83
N ARG A 173 -11.06 -13.80 -54.61
CA ARG A 173 -12.15 -14.76 -54.38
C ARG A 173 -11.82 -15.75 -53.26
N GLU A 174 -10.56 -16.17 -53.15
CA GLU A 174 -10.09 -17.09 -52.11
C GLU A 174 -9.87 -16.38 -50.76
N VAL A 175 -9.38 -15.13 -50.76
CA VAL A 175 -9.17 -14.35 -49.53
C VAL A 175 -10.49 -13.83 -48.93
N ARG A 176 -11.53 -13.60 -49.75
CA ARG A 176 -12.83 -13.08 -49.28
C ARG A 176 -13.49 -13.97 -48.22
N GLY A 177 -13.38 -15.29 -48.33
CA GLY A 177 -13.97 -16.22 -47.36
C GLY A 177 -13.37 -16.07 -45.95
N PRO A 178 -12.06 -16.29 -45.77
CA PRO A 178 -11.38 -16.10 -44.50
C PRO A 178 -11.46 -14.66 -43.97
N ALA A 179 -11.37 -13.65 -44.84
CA ALA A 179 -11.48 -12.25 -44.44
C ALA A 179 -12.87 -11.89 -43.88
N MET A 180 -13.95 -12.34 -44.52
CA MET A 180 -15.32 -12.12 -44.02
C MET A 180 -15.58 -12.86 -42.70
N LYS A 181 -15.02 -14.06 -42.53
CA LYS A 181 -15.09 -14.81 -41.27
C LYS A 181 -14.34 -14.09 -40.13
N LEU A 182 -13.19 -13.51 -40.43
CA LEU A 182 -12.39 -12.76 -39.46
C LEU A 182 -13.07 -11.43 -39.07
N LEU A 183 -13.68 -10.74 -40.03
CA LEU A 183 -14.49 -9.54 -39.78
C LEU A 183 -15.70 -9.83 -38.88
N SER A 184 -16.45 -10.91 -39.15
CA SER A 184 -17.61 -11.28 -38.33
C SER A 184 -17.22 -11.67 -36.91
N LEU A 185 -16.07 -12.34 -36.73
CA LEU A 185 -15.52 -12.66 -35.41
C LEU A 185 -15.11 -11.41 -34.62
N TYR A 186 -14.49 -10.42 -35.25
CA TYR A 186 -14.18 -9.15 -34.59
C TYR A 186 -15.44 -8.39 -34.18
N ALA A 187 -16.45 -8.34 -35.04
CA ALA A 187 -17.73 -7.71 -34.72
C ALA A 187 -18.42 -8.42 -33.54
N ALA A 188 -18.49 -9.76 -33.56
CA ALA A 188 -19.04 -10.55 -32.47
C ALA A 188 -18.27 -10.36 -31.15
N GLN A 189 -16.93 -10.35 -31.21
CA GLN A 189 -16.08 -10.09 -30.06
C GLN A 189 -16.33 -8.69 -29.47
N GLY A 190 -16.44 -7.67 -30.31
CA GLY A 190 -16.74 -6.30 -29.90
C GLY A 190 -18.08 -6.19 -29.18
N LEU A 191 -19.12 -6.83 -29.73
CA LEU A 191 -20.47 -6.86 -29.14
C LEU A 191 -20.47 -7.55 -27.77
N LEU A 192 -19.87 -8.74 -27.67
CA LEU A 192 -19.74 -9.48 -26.41
C LEU A 192 -18.95 -8.67 -25.37
N THR A 193 -17.89 -8.00 -25.82
CA THR A 193 -17.04 -7.17 -24.96
C THR A 193 -17.81 -5.99 -24.39
N CYS A 194 -18.56 -5.28 -25.24
CA CYS A 194 -19.42 -4.18 -24.82
C CYS A 194 -20.47 -4.67 -23.80
N GLY A 195 -21.16 -5.78 -24.11
CA GLY A 195 -22.20 -6.35 -23.26
C GLY A 195 -21.70 -6.72 -21.86
N TYR A 196 -20.59 -7.46 -21.76
CA TYR A 196 -20.08 -7.86 -20.45
C TYR A 196 -19.55 -6.65 -19.65
N ILE A 197 -18.91 -5.66 -20.28
CA ILE A 197 -18.40 -4.45 -19.60
C ILE A 197 -19.55 -3.66 -18.99
N ILE A 198 -20.65 -3.46 -19.73
CA ILE A 198 -21.84 -2.75 -19.26
C ILE A 198 -22.46 -3.47 -18.05
N LEU A 199 -22.68 -4.77 -18.17
CA LEU A 199 -23.27 -5.58 -17.09
C LEU A 199 -22.38 -5.57 -15.84
N LEU A 200 -21.08 -5.78 -16.00
CA LEU A 200 -20.14 -5.79 -14.89
C LEU A 200 -20.02 -4.40 -14.23
N SER A 201 -20.06 -3.33 -15.01
CA SER A 201 -20.09 -1.96 -14.48
C SER A 201 -21.34 -1.73 -13.62
N ARG A 202 -22.52 -2.16 -14.11
CA ARG A 202 -23.79 -2.07 -13.38
C ARG A 202 -23.76 -2.88 -12.07
N VAL A 203 -23.25 -4.11 -12.10
CA VAL A 203 -23.09 -4.95 -10.90
C VAL A 203 -22.15 -4.29 -9.90
N GLY A 204 -20.98 -3.85 -10.36
CA GLY A 204 -19.99 -3.19 -9.50
C GLY A 204 -20.53 -1.92 -8.83
N GLU A 205 -21.29 -1.09 -9.55
CA GLU A 205 -21.86 0.13 -8.98
C GLU A 205 -22.97 -0.16 -7.98
N ARG A 206 -23.83 -1.16 -8.24
CA ARG A 206 -24.88 -1.56 -7.30
C ARG A 206 -24.32 -2.15 -6.02
N VAL A 207 -23.30 -3.01 -6.12
CA VAL A 207 -22.62 -3.58 -4.95
C VAL A 207 -21.94 -2.48 -4.14
N ALA A 208 -21.20 -1.57 -4.79
CA ALA A 208 -20.56 -0.44 -4.12
C ALA A 208 -21.58 0.50 -3.45
N GLY A 209 -22.72 0.76 -4.11
CA GLY A 209 -23.82 1.53 -3.54
C GLY A 209 -24.41 0.89 -2.29
N SER A 210 -24.65 -0.42 -2.31
CA SER A 210 -25.12 -1.16 -1.14
C SER A 210 -24.08 -1.18 0.00
N MET A 211 -22.79 -1.32 -0.33
CA MET A 211 -21.70 -1.23 0.66
C MET A 211 -21.67 0.14 1.34
N ARG A 212 -21.77 1.24 0.57
CA ARG A 212 -21.80 2.60 1.14
C ARG A 212 -23.00 2.80 2.07
N LYS A 213 -24.18 2.33 1.66
CA LYS A 213 -25.39 2.41 2.50
C LYS A 213 -25.21 1.64 3.80
N ALA A 214 -24.81 0.37 3.72
CA ALA A 214 -24.62 -0.48 4.90
C ALA A 214 -23.53 0.06 5.84
N LEU A 215 -22.40 0.51 5.29
CA LEU A 215 -21.32 1.10 6.07
C LEU A 215 -21.76 2.41 6.74
N PHE A 216 -22.42 3.30 6.02
CA PHE A 216 -22.91 4.56 6.58
C PHE A 216 -23.93 4.34 7.70
N THR A 217 -24.86 3.39 7.50
CA THR A 217 -25.79 2.96 8.55
C THR A 217 -25.03 2.46 9.77
N SER A 218 -24.11 1.50 9.61
CA SER A 218 -23.34 0.93 10.72
C SER A 218 -22.51 1.97 11.46
N LEU A 219 -21.89 2.93 10.76
CA LEU A 219 -21.13 4.03 11.35
C LEU A 219 -22.02 4.93 12.21
N LEU A 220 -23.19 5.36 11.72
CA LEU A 220 -24.12 6.19 12.50
C LEU A 220 -24.73 5.47 13.70
N HIS A 221 -24.68 4.13 13.73
CA HIS A 221 -25.12 3.35 14.89
C HIS A 221 -24.05 3.22 15.96
N GLN A 222 -22.79 3.60 15.70
CA GLN A 222 -21.72 3.52 16.69
C GLN A 222 -21.91 4.56 17.81
N ASP A 223 -21.38 4.22 18.98
CA ASP A 223 -21.30 5.06 20.16
C ASP A 223 -20.38 6.28 19.96
N VAL A 224 -20.53 7.30 20.80
CA VAL A 224 -19.73 8.52 20.71
C VAL A 224 -18.25 8.24 21.02
N ALA A 225 -17.96 7.26 21.90
CA ALA A 225 -16.58 6.88 22.20
C ALA A 225 -15.82 6.38 20.97
N PHE A 226 -16.49 5.65 20.07
CA PHE A 226 -15.94 5.28 18.78
C PHE A 226 -15.53 6.52 17.96
N PHE A 227 -16.39 7.54 17.86
CA PHE A 227 -16.10 8.77 17.11
C PHE A 227 -14.99 9.62 17.76
N ASP A 228 -14.90 9.65 19.08
CA ASP A 228 -13.81 10.33 19.80
C ASP A 228 -12.45 9.63 19.58
N SER A 229 -12.47 8.30 19.37
CA SER A 229 -11.26 7.52 19.12
C SER A 229 -10.78 7.55 17.66
N GLN A 230 -11.69 7.83 16.70
CA GLN A 230 -11.43 7.77 15.27
C GLN A 230 -11.44 9.15 14.63
N LYS A 231 -10.44 9.45 13.78
CA LYS A 231 -10.46 10.68 12.99
C LYS A 231 -11.60 10.64 11.96
N THR A 232 -12.45 11.67 11.91
CA THR A 232 -13.57 11.76 10.95
C THR A 232 -13.10 11.60 9.49
N GLY A 233 -11.94 12.16 9.14
CA GLY A 233 -11.36 12.01 7.79
C GLY A 233 -11.03 10.55 7.43
N LEU A 234 -10.68 9.71 8.40
CA LEU A 234 -10.48 8.28 8.17
C LEU A 234 -11.81 7.61 7.81
N LEU A 235 -12.89 7.90 8.52
CA LEU A 235 -14.21 7.33 8.28
C LEU A 235 -14.73 7.71 6.87
N VAL A 236 -14.55 8.96 6.46
CA VAL A 236 -14.90 9.42 5.11
C VAL A 236 -14.07 8.70 4.05
N ASN A 237 -12.77 8.50 4.28
CA ASN A 237 -11.91 7.72 3.38
C ASN A 237 -12.33 6.25 3.28
N ARG A 238 -12.78 5.62 4.38
CA ARG A 238 -13.36 4.26 4.34
C ARG A 238 -14.61 4.21 3.46
N LEU A 239 -15.50 5.19 3.59
CA LEU A 239 -16.76 5.25 2.85
C LEU A 239 -16.58 5.52 1.35
N THR A 240 -15.53 6.27 0.99
CA THR A 240 -15.29 6.72 -0.38
C THR A 240 -14.20 5.89 -1.06
N SER A 241 -12.95 6.11 -0.67
CA SER A 241 -11.74 5.56 -1.29
C SER A 241 -11.66 4.04 -1.18
N ASP A 242 -11.86 3.46 0.01
CA ASP A 242 -11.75 1.99 0.18
C ASP A 242 -12.85 1.25 -0.59
N VAL A 243 -14.09 1.75 -0.55
CA VAL A 243 -15.19 1.17 -1.36
C VAL A 243 -14.91 1.29 -2.86
N GLN A 244 -14.35 2.41 -3.30
CA GLN A 244 -13.99 2.63 -4.71
C GLN A 244 -12.83 1.72 -5.15
N GLU A 245 -11.82 1.54 -4.30
CA GLU A 245 -10.68 0.65 -4.53
C GLU A 245 -11.16 -0.79 -4.65
N PHE A 246 -12.02 -1.25 -3.71
CA PHE A 246 -12.65 -2.56 -3.78
C PHE A 246 -13.48 -2.73 -5.07
N LYS A 247 -14.31 -1.73 -5.43
CA LYS A 247 -15.11 -1.75 -6.67
C LYS A 247 -14.23 -1.89 -7.91
N SER A 248 -13.14 -1.12 -7.98
CA SER A 248 -12.21 -1.14 -9.09
C SER A 248 -11.52 -2.50 -9.21
N ALA A 249 -10.99 -3.01 -8.09
CA ALA A 249 -10.36 -4.31 -8.02
C ALA A 249 -11.33 -5.43 -8.43
N PHE A 250 -12.55 -5.46 -7.87
CA PHE A 250 -13.57 -6.44 -8.22
C PHE A 250 -13.87 -6.48 -9.72
N LYS A 251 -14.07 -5.30 -10.35
CA LYS A 251 -14.30 -5.20 -11.80
C LYS A 251 -13.09 -5.68 -12.62
N GLN A 252 -11.88 -5.31 -12.23
CA GLN A 252 -10.67 -5.72 -12.93
C GLN A 252 -10.42 -7.23 -12.82
N VAL A 253 -10.63 -7.81 -11.64
CA VAL A 253 -10.45 -9.24 -11.38
C VAL A 253 -11.42 -10.08 -12.20
N ILE A 254 -12.69 -9.68 -12.28
CA ILE A 254 -13.66 -10.43 -13.09
C ILE A 254 -13.41 -10.21 -14.59
N SER A 255 -13.29 -8.95 -15.03
CA SER A 255 -13.16 -8.66 -16.46
C SER A 255 -11.84 -9.17 -17.04
N GLN A 256 -10.72 -8.85 -16.40
CA GLN A 256 -9.40 -9.14 -16.94
C GLN A 256 -8.89 -10.47 -16.42
N GLY A 257 -9.19 -10.85 -15.17
CA GLY A 257 -8.73 -12.11 -14.60
C GLY A 257 -9.32 -13.31 -15.34
N LEU A 258 -10.64 -13.34 -15.56
CA LEU A 258 -11.27 -14.41 -16.33
C LEU A 258 -10.70 -14.50 -17.74
N ARG A 259 -10.60 -13.35 -18.44
CA ARG A 259 -10.03 -13.30 -19.79
C ARG A 259 -8.58 -13.79 -19.81
N ASN A 260 -7.72 -13.31 -18.92
CA ASN A 260 -6.30 -13.66 -18.91
C ASN A 260 -6.08 -15.12 -18.53
N ILE A 261 -6.88 -15.67 -17.60
CA ILE A 261 -6.84 -17.10 -17.25
C ILE A 261 -7.25 -17.94 -18.47
N THR A 262 -8.43 -17.67 -19.05
CA THR A 262 -8.91 -18.41 -20.24
C THR A 262 -7.93 -18.30 -21.41
N GLN A 263 -7.36 -17.12 -21.65
CA GLN A 263 -6.34 -16.93 -22.69
C GLN A 263 -5.05 -17.69 -22.38
N THR A 264 -4.55 -17.64 -21.15
CA THR A 264 -3.31 -18.34 -20.77
C THR A 264 -3.49 -19.85 -20.96
N PHE A 265 -4.57 -20.43 -20.44
CA PHE A 265 -4.88 -21.85 -20.60
C PHE A 265 -5.14 -22.22 -22.07
N GLY A 266 -5.99 -21.46 -22.77
CA GLY A 266 -6.36 -21.75 -24.15
C GLY A 266 -5.20 -21.63 -25.13
N CYS A 267 -4.36 -20.60 -24.98
CA CYS A 267 -3.16 -20.47 -25.81
C CYS A 267 -2.09 -21.52 -25.45
N PHE A 268 -1.97 -21.91 -24.18
CA PHE A 268 -1.05 -23.00 -23.80
C PHE A 268 -1.44 -24.33 -24.45
N VAL A 269 -2.73 -24.67 -24.45
CA VAL A 269 -3.27 -25.85 -25.14
C VAL A 269 -3.04 -25.74 -26.65
N SER A 270 -3.30 -24.57 -27.25
CA SER A 270 -3.03 -24.32 -28.68
C SER A 270 -1.55 -24.53 -29.05
N LEU A 271 -0.62 -23.99 -28.26
CA LEU A 271 0.82 -24.16 -28.46
C LEU A 271 1.21 -25.64 -28.43
N TYR A 272 0.67 -26.41 -27.47
CA TYR A 272 0.92 -27.84 -27.35
C TYR A 272 0.45 -28.62 -28.58
N TYR A 273 -0.71 -28.28 -29.15
CA TYR A 273 -1.21 -28.90 -30.38
C TYR A 273 -0.40 -28.53 -31.63
N ILE A 274 0.11 -27.30 -31.72
CA ILE A 274 0.92 -26.85 -32.87
C ILE A 274 2.28 -27.54 -32.87
N SER A 275 3.00 -27.50 -31.75
CA SER A 275 4.32 -28.15 -31.64
C SER A 275 4.65 -28.49 -30.19
N PRO A 276 4.60 -29.77 -29.80
CA PRO A 276 5.03 -30.20 -28.48
C PRO A 276 6.51 -29.89 -28.20
N LYS A 277 7.38 -29.99 -29.21
CA LYS A 277 8.83 -29.77 -29.09
C LYS A 277 9.15 -28.30 -28.76
N LEU A 278 8.54 -27.34 -29.48
CA LEU A 278 8.74 -25.90 -29.21
C LEU A 278 8.08 -25.46 -27.89
N THR A 279 6.92 -26.04 -27.57
CA THR A 279 6.23 -25.76 -26.30
C THR A 279 7.06 -26.22 -25.11
N GLY A 280 7.69 -27.39 -25.19
CA GLY A 280 8.61 -27.89 -24.16
C GLY A 280 9.76 -26.93 -23.89
N LEU A 281 10.40 -26.39 -24.94
CA LEU A 281 11.45 -25.39 -24.81
C LEU A 281 10.96 -24.14 -24.06
N LEU A 282 9.78 -23.63 -24.41
CA LEU A 282 9.17 -22.47 -23.77
C LEU A 282 8.84 -22.72 -22.29
N VAL A 283 8.33 -23.90 -21.96
CA VAL A 283 8.01 -24.31 -20.58
C VAL A 283 9.26 -24.40 -19.70
N VAL A 284 10.43 -24.72 -20.26
CA VAL A 284 11.69 -24.73 -19.51
C VAL A 284 12.28 -23.33 -19.35
N VAL A 285 12.29 -22.53 -20.42
CA VAL A 285 12.95 -21.21 -20.41
C VAL A 285 12.15 -20.17 -19.60
N MET A 286 10.81 -20.21 -19.65
CA MET A 286 9.96 -19.22 -18.98
C MET A 286 10.10 -19.18 -17.46
N PRO A 287 10.06 -20.31 -16.71
CA PRO A 287 10.23 -20.30 -15.26
C PRO A 287 11.58 -19.74 -14.81
N ILE A 288 12.65 -19.99 -15.57
CA ILE A 288 13.99 -19.46 -15.27
C ILE A 288 13.97 -17.93 -15.36
N LEU A 289 13.37 -17.39 -16.44
CA LEU A 289 13.26 -15.95 -16.62
C LEU A 289 12.38 -15.31 -15.53
N VAL A 290 11.22 -15.92 -15.24
CA VAL A 290 10.30 -15.43 -14.20
C VAL A 290 10.97 -15.48 -12.83
N GLY A 291 11.72 -16.54 -12.51
CA GLY A 291 12.47 -16.67 -11.27
C GLY A 291 13.54 -15.58 -11.11
N ALA A 292 14.36 -15.36 -12.14
CA ALA A 292 15.35 -14.29 -12.16
C ALA A 292 14.69 -12.91 -12.01
N GLY A 293 13.58 -12.68 -12.74
CA GLY A 293 12.80 -11.45 -12.66
C GLY A 293 12.17 -11.23 -11.28
N ALA A 294 11.70 -12.29 -10.62
CA ALA A 294 11.12 -12.22 -9.28
C ALA A 294 12.15 -11.82 -8.22
N ILE A 295 13.40 -12.29 -8.34
CA ILE A 295 14.51 -11.90 -7.46
C ILE A 295 14.77 -10.40 -7.59
N ILE A 296 14.96 -9.89 -8.81
CA ILE A 296 15.17 -8.46 -9.06
C ILE A 296 13.95 -7.64 -8.58
N GLY A 297 12.74 -8.13 -8.87
CA GLY A 297 11.49 -7.51 -8.43
C GLY A 297 11.34 -7.45 -6.91
N SER A 298 11.89 -8.42 -6.17
CA SER A 298 11.93 -8.38 -4.69
C SER A 298 12.83 -7.26 -4.16
N PHE A 299 13.96 -7.01 -4.82
CA PHE A 299 14.87 -5.91 -4.50
C PHE A 299 14.22 -4.56 -4.81
N LEU A 300 13.61 -4.40 -5.99
CA LEU A 300 12.84 -3.20 -6.37
C LEU A 300 11.70 -2.91 -5.39
N ARG A 301 10.99 -3.94 -4.91
CA ARG A 301 9.93 -3.77 -3.89
C ARG A 301 10.47 -3.22 -2.57
N ARG A 302 11.66 -3.64 -2.13
CA ARG A 302 12.30 -3.09 -0.92
C ARG A 302 12.70 -1.63 -1.11
N LEU A 303 13.24 -1.29 -2.28
CA LEU A 303 13.61 0.09 -2.61
C LEU A 303 12.38 1.00 -2.70
N SER A 304 11.31 0.52 -3.34
CA SER A 304 10.02 1.20 -3.42
C SER A 304 9.43 1.47 -2.04
N ARG A 305 9.51 0.51 -1.11
CA ARG A 305 9.07 0.70 0.27
C ARG A 305 9.83 1.84 0.96
N ARG A 306 11.16 1.88 0.84
CA ARG A 306 11.99 2.96 1.41
C ARG A 306 11.65 4.34 0.81
N ALA A 307 11.41 4.40 -0.50
CA ALA A 307 10.98 5.63 -1.16
C ALA A 307 9.61 6.10 -0.65
N GLN A 308 8.65 5.19 -0.50
CA GLN A 308 7.31 5.50 0.04
C GLN A 308 7.34 5.93 1.51
N GLU A 309 8.17 5.29 2.34
CA GLU A 309 8.38 5.72 3.73
C GLU A 309 8.94 7.14 3.81
N GLN A 310 9.82 7.52 2.89
CA GLN A 310 10.37 8.87 2.82
C GLN A 310 9.34 9.89 2.32
N ILE A 311 8.52 9.54 1.33
CA ILE A 311 7.37 10.36 0.90
C ILE A 311 6.45 10.63 2.10
N ALA A 312 6.12 9.60 2.87
CA ALA A 312 5.24 9.73 4.04
C ALA A 312 5.82 10.68 5.11
N LYS A 313 7.14 10.73 5.29
CA LYS A 313 7.80 11.70 6.19
C LYS A 313 7.65 13.13 5.69
N ALA A 314 7.93 13.38 4.42
CA ALA A 314 7.76 14.71 3.82
C ALA A 314 6.30 15.17 3.89
N THR A 315 5.35 14.28 3.62
CA THR A 315 3.92 14.55 3.81
C THR A 315 3.58 14.84 5.28
N GLY A 316 4.19 14.12 6.23
CA GLY A 316 4.01 14.38 7.66
C GLY A 316 4.46 15.78 8.08
N VAL A 317 5.63 16.24 7.60
CA VAL A 317 6.12 17.62 7.84
C VAL A 317 5.13 18.64 7.29
N ALA A 318 4.64 18.44 6.06
CA ALA A 318 3.65 19.33 5.47
C ALA A 318 2.32 19.34 6.24
N ASP A 319 1.81 18.18 6.66
CA ASP A 319 0.57 18.05 7.43
C ASP A 319 0.67 18.79 8.78
N GLU A 320 1.81 18.65 9.48
CA GLU A 320 2.05 19.33 10.76
C GLU A 320 2.19 20.85 10.60
N ALA A 321 2.97 21.32 9.62
CA ALA A 321 3.20 22.73 9.38
C ALA A 321 1.94 23.46 8.88
N ILE A 322 1.20 22.87 7.94
CA ILE A 322 -0.04 23.44 7.40
C ILE A 322 -1.16 23.37 8.44
N GLY A 323 -1.30 22.24 9.13
CA GLY A 323 -2.30 22.05 10.18
C GLY A 323 -2.12 23.03 11.35
N ASN A 324 -0.87 23.42 11.64
CA ASN A 324 -0.52 24.34 12.72
C ASN A 324 0.03 25.68 12.20
N VAL A 325 -0.41 26.14 11.03
CA VAL A 325 0.13 27.37 10.39
C VAL A 325 0.06 28.61 11.28
N ARG A 326 -0.94 28.69 12.17
CA ARG A 326 -1.05 29.78 13.16
C ARG A 326 0.13 29.80 14.14
N THR A 327 0.59 28.63 14.57
CA THR A 327 1.77 28.48 15.43
C THR A 327 3.04 28.84 14.69
N VAL A 328 3.19 28.36 13.44
CA VAL A 328 4.36 28.69 12.60
C VAL A 328 4.47 30.21 12.40
N ARG A 329 3.35 30.86 12.08
CA ARG A 329 3.24 32.32 11.91
C ARG A 329 3.48 33.09 13.21
N ALA A 330 3.01 32.58 14.34
CA ALA A 330 3.23 33.20 15.65
C ALA A 330 4.72 33.28 16.03
N PHE A 331 5.53 32.35 15.53
CA PHE A 331 6.99 32.34 15.73
C PHE A 331 7.79 32.83 14.52
N ALA A 332 7.15 33.26 13.43
CA ALA A 332 7.79 33.68 12.17
C ALA A 332 8.83 32.66 11.65
N MET A 333 8.50 31.37 11.70
CA MET A 333 9.39 30.24 11.33
C MET A 333 9.08 29.65 9.95
N GLU A 334 8.44 30.40 9.05
CA GLU A 334 8.00 29.91 7.74
C GLU A 334 9.17 29.42 6.89
N ASP A 335 10.27 30.18 6.82
CA ASP A 335 11.45 29.80 6.03
C ASP A 335 12.11 28.51 6.55
N ARG A 336 12.06 28.30 7.88
CA ARG A 336 12.59 27.10 8.52
C ARG A 336 11.76 25.87 8.19
N GLU A 337 10.43 25.99 8.18
CA GLU A 337 9.54 24.89 7.77
C GLU A 337 9.68 24.59 6.27
N VAL A 338 9.90 25.61 5.44
CA VAL A 338 10.20 25.43 4.01
C VAL A 338 11.52 24.68 3.82
N GLU A 339 12.57 25.02 4.57
CA GLU A 339 13.87 24.32 4.51
C GLU A 339 13.77 22.87 4.99
N LEU A 340 12.99 22.60 6.04
CA LEU A 340 12.76 21.24 6.54
C LEU A 340 12.01 20.39 5.51
N TYR A 341 10.96 20.95 4.91
CA TYR A 341 10.20 20.25 3.87
C TYR A 341 11.05 20.01 2.62
N SER A 342 11.83 21.00 2.17
CA SER A 342 12.69 20.85 1.00
C SER A 342 13.74 19.76 1.19
N ALA A 343 14.38 19.69 2.36
CA ALA A 343 15.36 18.64 2.68
C ALA A 343 14.75 17.22 2.63
N GLU A 344 13.55 17.04 3.19
CA GLU A 344 12.87 15.73 3.15
C GLU A 344 12.32 15.40 1.75
N ALA A 345 11.90 16.41 0.98
CA ALA A 345 11.45 16.29 -0.40
C ALA A 345 12.60 15.93 -1.35
N ASP A 346 13.77 16.54 -1.22
CA ASP A 346 14.96 16.23 -2.03
C ASP A 346 15.44 14.80 -1.77
N LYS A 347 15.41 14.38 -0.51
CA LYS A 347 15.72 12.99 -0.14
C LYS A 347 14.71 12.00 -0.70
N SER A 348 13.43 12.37 -0.73
CA SER A 348 12.38 11.60 -1.41
C SER A 348 12.64 11.52 -2.91
N ALA A 349 13.00 12.62 -3.56
CA ALA A 349 13.33 12.68 -4.97
C ALA A 349 14.51 11.74 -5.31
N TYR A 350 15.60 11.80 -4.54
CA TYR A 350 16.75 10.91 -4.71
C TYR A 350 16.38 9.42 -4.61
N LEU A 351 15.59 9.03 -3.60
CA LEU A 351 15.18 7.62 -3.46
C LEU A 351 14.28 7.16 -4.62
N ASN A 352 13.40 8.03 -5.11
CA ASN A 352 12.56 7.74 -6.27
C ASN A 352 13.37 7.70 -7.58
N GLU A 353 14.43 8.50 -7.71
CA GLU A 353 15.35 8.43 -8.84
C GLU A 353 16.11 7.08 -8.87
N VAL A 354 16.67 6.65 -7.73
CA VAL A 354 17.34 5.35 -7.61
C VAL A 354 16.36 4.20 -7.89
N LEU A 355 15.11 4.31 -7.42
CA LEU A 355 14.04 3.38 -7.77
C LEU A 355 13.75 3.39 -9.28
N GLY A 356 13.67 4.57 -9.89
CA GLY A 356 13.46 4.75 -11.32
C GLY A 356 14.54 4.10 -12.17
N ILE A 357 15.81 4.28 -11.80
CA ILE A 357 16.95 3.60 -12.43
C ILE A 357 16.81 2.08 -12.31
N GLY A 358 16.46 1.57 -11.12
CA GLY A 358 16.22 0.14 -10.90
C GLY A 358 15.10 -0.42 -11.79
N ILE A 359 14.00 0.32 -11.93
CA ILE A 359 12.87 -0.03 -12.82
C ILE A 359 13.31 0.01 -14.28
N ALA A 360 14.07 1.03 -14.70
CA ALA A 360 14.55 1.17 -16.07
C ALA A 360 15.48 0.02 -16.47
N VAL A 361 16.45 -0.34 -15.62
CA VAL A 361 17.35 -1.48 -15.84
C VAL A 361 16.56 -2.78 -15.92
N PHE A 362 15.61 -2.99 -15.00
CA PHE A 362 14.75 -4.17 -15.01
C PHE A 362 13.90 -4.28 -16.28
N GLN A 363 13.26 -3.19 -16.71
CA GLN A 363 12.48 -3.18 -17.96
C GLN A 363 13.36 -3.40 -19.20
N GLY A 364 14.53 -2.77 -19.26
CA GLY A 364 15.50 -2.96 -20.35
C GLY A 364 15.96 -4.41 -20.46
N LEU A 365 16.41 -4.99 -19.34
CA LEU A 365 16.85 -6.39 -19.29
C LEU A 365 15.71 -7.37 -19.61
N SER A 366 14.51 -7.10 -19.10
CA SER A 366 13.32 -7.91 -19.39
C SER A 366 12.98 -7.86 -20.88
N ASN A 367 13.01 -6.68 -21.50
CA ASN A 367 12.72 -6.52 -22.93
C ASN A 367 13.75 -7.26 -23.80
N ILE A 368 15.04 -7.14 -23.48
CA ILE A 368 16.11 -7.91 -24.16
C ILE A 368 15.85 -9.41 -24.03
N ALA A 369 15.61 -9.90 -22.81
CA ALA A 369 15.39 -11.33 -22.58
C ALA A 369 14.17 -11.86 -23.35
N LEU A 370 13.09 -11.09 -23.40
CA LEU A 370 11.89 -11.45 -24.16
C LEU A 370 12.16 -11.51 -25.67
N ASN A 371 12.86 -10.54 -26.23
CA ASN A 371 13.25 -10.56 -27.65
C ASN A 371 14.20 -11.71 -27.97
N CYS A 372 15.12 -12.05 -27.06
CA CYS A 372 15.97 -13.24 -27.20
C CYS A 372 15.16 -14.54 -27.22
N ILE A 373 14.10 -14.66 -26.41
CA ILE A 373 13.20 -15.82 -26.44
C ILE A 373 12.48 -15.92 -27.78
N VAL A 374 11.97 -14.81 -28.31
CA VAL A 374 11.33 -14.78 -29.64
C VAL A 374 12.32 -15.22 -30.71
N LEU A 375 13.54 -14.67 -30.71
CA LEU A 375 14.58 -15.03 -31.66
C LEU A 375 14.99 -16.51 -31.55
N GLY A 376 15.17 -17.02 -30.32
CA GLY A 376 15.46 -18.44 -30.08
C GLY A 376 14.35 -19.35 -30.56
N THR A 377 13.09 -18.93 -30.40
CA THR A 377 11.92 -19.65 -30.91
C THR A 377 11.90 -19.68 -32.43
N ILE A 378 12.23 -18.56 -33.10
CA ILE A 378 12.34 -18.49 -34.56
C ILE A 378 13.46 -19.42 -35.05
N PHE A 379 14.61 -19.43 -34.39
CA PHE A 379 15.74 -20.28 -34.79
C PHE A 379 15.41 -21.76 -34.64
N ALA A 380 14.88 -22.16 -33.47
CA ALA A 380 14.46 -23.54 -33.21
C ALA A 380 13.31 -23.95 -34.16
N GLY A 381 12.31 -23.08 -34.36
CA GLY A 381 11.20 -23.30 -35.27
C GLY A 381 11.62 -23.41 -36.73
N GLY A 382 12.56 -22.57 -37.18
CA GLY A 382 13.14 -22.63 -38.51
C GLY A 382 13.90 -23.94 -38.77
N SER A 383 14.60 -24.47 -37.75
CA SER A 383 15.24 -25.79 -37.87
C SER A 383 14.22 -26.93 -38.02
N LEU A 384 13.07 -26.86 -37.34
CA LEU A 384 11.97 -27.83 -37.47
C LEU A 384 11.25 -27.71 -38.82
N MET A 385 11.15 -26.49 -39.37
CA MET A 385 10.65 -26.26 -40.73
C MET A 385 11.58 -26.87 -41.78
N ALA A 386 12.91 -26.74 -41.61
CA ALA A 386 13.88 -27.35 -42.51
C ALA A 386 13.79 -28.89 -42.50
N GLY A 387 13.35 -29.49 -41.38
CA GLY A 387 13.06 -30.91 -41.24
C GLY A 387 11.69 -31.37 -41.76
N ASN A 388 10.90 -30.50 -42.38
CA ASN A 388 9.49 -30.76 -42.79
C ASN A 388 8.55 -31.19 -41.65
N GLU A 389 8.90 -30.94 -40.38
CA GLU A 389 8.05 -31.24 -39.23
C GLU A 389 7.06 -30.12 -38.91
N LEU A 390 7.25 -28.92 -39.49
CA LEU A 390 6.45 -27.73 -39.20
C LEU A 390 6.24 -26.86 -40.45
N SER A 391 5.05 -26.28 -40.63
CA SER A 391 4.78 -25.30 -41.70
C SER A 391 5.20 -23.87 -41.28
N ALA A 392 5.44 -23.00 -42.26
CA ALA A 392 5.65 -21.56 -42.03
C ALA A 392 4.43 -20.90 -41.33
N GLY A 393 3.20 -21.34 -41.66
CA GLY A 393 1.99 -20.87 -41.01
C GLY A 393 1.86 -21.33 -39.55
N ASP A 394 2.33 -22.53 -39.25
CA ASP A 394 2.36 -23.08 -37.89
C ASP A 394 3.35 -22.33 -37.02
N LEU A 395 4.54 -22.01 -37.55
CA LEU A 395 5.53 -21.19 -36.85
C LEU A 395 4.99 -19.78 -36.57
N MET A 396 4.34 -19.14 -37.54
CA MET A 396 3.73 -17.82 -37.34
C MET A 396 2.62 -17.86 -36.28
N SER A 397 1.76 -18.87 -36.35
CA SER A 397 0.69 -19.10 -35.36
C SER A 397 1.27 -19.34 -33.97
N PHE A 398 2.37 -20.09 -33.86
CA PHE A 398 3.08 -20.34 -32.62
C PHE A 398 3.66 -19.05 -32.01
N LEU A 399 4.29 -18.19 -32.82
CA LEU A 399 4.87 -16.93 -32.37
C LEU A 399 3.78 -15.96 -31.84
N VAL A 400 2.67 -15.83 -32.56
CA VAL A 400 1.55 -14.97 -32.13
C VAL A 400 0.89 -15.51 -30.86
N ALA A 401 0.69 -16.83 -30.77
CA ALA A 401 0.13 -17.47 -29.59
C ALA A 401 1.05 -17.33 -28.37
N SER A 402 2.37 -17.53 -28.53
CA SER A 402 3.38 -17.34 -27.49
C SER A 402 3.39 -15.90 -26.96
N GLN A 403 3.40 -14.90 -27.86
CA GLN A 403 3.36 -13.50 -27.46
C GLN A 403 2.06 -13.15 -26.72
N THR A 404 0.95 -13.79 -27.08
CA THR A 404 -0.33 -13.62 -26.40
C THR A 404 -0.27 -14.20 -24.98
N VAL A 405 0.26 -15.41 -24.79
CA VAL A 405 0.49 -16.02 -23.47
C VAL A 405 1.34 -15.11 -22.59
N GLN A 406 2.45 -14.59 -23.12
CA GLN A 406 3.35 -13.70 -22.41
C GLN A 406 2.62 -12.45 -21.90
N ARG A 407 1.82 -11.78 -22.75
CA ARG A 407 1.02 -10.61 -22.34
C ARG A 407 -0.03 -10.97 -21.30
N SER A 408 -0.74 -12.08 -21.47
CA SER A 408 -1.77 -12.54 -20.52
C SER A 408 -1.19 -12.91 -19.16
N MET A 409 -0.02 -13.56 -19.12
CA MET A 409 0.70 -13.86 -17.87
C MET A 409 1.17 -12.59 -17.16
N ALA A 410 1.76 -11.63 -17.90
CA ALA A 410 2.17 -10.35 -17.34
C ALA A 410 0.97 -9.59 -16.72
N ASN A 411 -0.15 -9.53 -17.44
CA ASN A 411 -1.37 -8.91 -16.94
C ASN A 411 -1.95 -9.65 -15.72
N THR A 412 -1.86 -10.99 -15.68
CA THR A 412 -2.27 -11.79 -14.52
C THR A 412 -1.45 -11.44 -13.27
N SER A 413 -0.14 -11.24 -13.43
CA SER A 413 0.71 -10.80 -12.33
C SER A 413 0.31 -9.42 -11.79
N VAL A 414 -0.06 -8.48 -12.65
CA VAL A 414 -0.53 -7.15 -12.24
C VAL A 414 -1.89 -7.26 -11.51
N LEU A 415 -2.79 -8.09 -12.02
CA LEU A 415 -4.09 -8.34 -11.41
C LEU A 415 -4.00 -8.95 -10.02
N PHE A 416 -3.02 -9.80 -9.76
CA PHE A 416 -2.81 -10.36 -8.42
C PHE A 416 -2.59 -9.24 -7.38
N GLY A 417 -1.82 -8.19 -7.73
CA GLY A 417 -1.67 -7.01 -6.87
C GLY A 417 -2.98 -6.25 -6.65
N GLN A 418 -3.86 -6.21 -7.66
CA GLN A 418 -5.20 -5.62 -7.52
C GLN A 418 -6.11 -6.45 -6.62
N VAL A 419 -6.03 -7.78 -6.68
CA VAL A 419 -6.75 -8.69 -5.78
C VAL A 419 -6.38 -8.39 -4.33
N VAL A 420 -5.07 -8.35 -4.02
CA VAL A 420 -4.61 -8.09 -2.65
C VAL A 420 -5.10 -6.73 -2.16
N ARG A 421 -4.92 -5.66 -2.95
CA ARG A 421 -5.41 -4.32 -2.61
C ARG A 421 -6.92 -4.28 -2.39
N GLY A 422 -7.68 -4.92 -3.29
CA GLY A 422 -9.12 -5.03 -3.18
C GLY A 422 -9.55 -5.77 -1.90
N LEU A 423 -8.93 -6.90 -1.59
CA LEU A 423 -9.23 -7.67 -0.39
C LEU A 423 -8.91 -6.89 0.88
N SER A 424 -7.76 -6.19 0.95
CA SER A 424 -7.43 -5.34 2.10
C SER A 424 -8.39 -4.16 2.25
N ALA A 425 -8.78 -3.50 1.16
CA ALA A 425 -9.76 -2.41 1.20
C ALA A 425 -11.15 -2.90 1.63
N GLY A 426 -11.59 -4.04 1.08
CA GLY A 426 -12.84 -4.69 1.48
C GLY A 426 -12.83 -5.17 2.93
N GLY A 427 -11.70 -5.70 3.42
CA GLY A 427 -11.51 -6.10 4.81
C GLY A 427 -11.74 -4.94 5.77
N ARG A 428 -11.16 -3.78 5.49
CA ARG A 428 -11.36 -2.55 6.28
C ARG A 428 -12.81 -2.09 6.26
N VAL A 429 -13.48 -2.12 5.10
CA VAL A 429 -14.91 -1.76 5.02
C VAL A 429 -15.77 -2.72 5.85
N PHE A 430 -15.49 -4.02 5.77
CA PHE A 430 -16.26 -5.04 6.47
C PHE A 430 -16.00 -5.08 7.98
N GLU A 431 -14.82 -4.66 8.44
CA GLU A 431 -14.51 -4.44 9.85
C GLU A 431 -15.50 -3.44 10.45
N PHE A 432 -15.60 -2.23 9.86
CA PHE A 432 -16.51 -1.20 10.35
C PHE A 432 -17.98 -1.59 10.21
N MET A 433 -18.35 -2.29 9.14
CA MET A 433 -19.73 -2.73 8.91
C MET A 433 -20.23 -3.76 9.94
N ARG A 434 -19.32 -4.46 10.64
CA ARG A 434 -19.66 -5.44 11.68
C ARG A 434 -19.53 -4.92 13.10
N LEU A 435 -19.04 -3.70 13.28
CA LEU A 435 -18.97 -3.12 14.62
C LEU A 435 -20.37 -3.06 15.21
N GLN A 436 -20.52 -3.62 16.40
CA GLN A 436 -21.72 -3.48 17.20
C GLN A 436 -21.46 -2.38 18.23
N PRO A 437 -22.35 -1.39 18.35
CA PRO A 437 -22.20 -0.37 19.37
C PRO A 437 -22.34 -0.97 20.76
N GLU A 438 -21.59 -0.45 21.73
CA GLU A 438 -21.74 -0.84 23.14
C GLU A 438 -23.08 -0.32 23.70
N ILE A 439 -23.45 0.91 23.34
CA ILE A 439 -24.72 1.53 23.72
C ILE A 439 -25.69 1.42 22.53
N PRO A 440 -26.81 0.68 22.66
CA PRO A 440 -27.75 0.53 21.55
C PRO A 440 -28.45 1.86 21.22
N LEU A 441 -28.73 2.13 19.95
CA LEU A 441 -29.49 3.33 19.56
C LEU A 441 -30.95 3.31 20.02
N ARG A 442 -31.54 2.12 20.08
CA ARG A 442 -32.94 1.86 20.41
C ARG A 442 -33.04 0.60 21.25
N GLY A 443 -34.11 0.51 22.04
CA GLY A 443 -34.37 -0.61 22.93
C GLY A 443 -34.10 -0.25 24.38
N GLY A 444 -34.94 -0.81 25.25
CA GLY A 444 -35.05 -0.42 26.64
C GLY A 444 -36.51 -0.14 26.99
N LYS A 445 -36.74 0.37 28.19
CA LYS A 445 -38.05 0.80 28.67
C LYS A 445 -38.28 2.28 28.33
N THR A 446 -39.52 2.64 28.09
CA THR A 446 -39.99 4.04 28.04
C THR A 446 -40.84 4.29 29.28
N LEU A 447 -40.70 5.44 29.91
CA LEU A 447 -41.55 5.82 31.04
C LEU A 447 -42.82 6.49 30.51
N HIS A 448 -43.98 6.08 31.01
CA HIS A 448 -45.26 6.70 30.67
C HIS A 448 -45.57 7.91 31.56
N GLU A 449 -45.11 7.90 32.80
CA GLU A 449 -45.20 9.00 33.75
C GLU A 449 -43.78 9.50 34.02
N LEU A 450 -43.52 10.77 33.72
CA LEU A 450 -42.21 11.42 33.87
C LEU A 450 -42.35 12.57 34.87
N THR A 451 -41.65 12.48 36.00
CA THR A 451 -41.54 13.58 36.96
C THR A 451 -40.32 14.46 36.67
N GLY A 452 -39.25 13.90 36.10
CA GLY A 452 -38.06 14.62 35.68
C GLY A 452 -37.01 14.82 36.78
N GLU A 453 -36.96 13.95 37.79
CA GLU A 453 -35.89 13.91 38.79
C GLU A 453 -34.67 13.16 38.22
N ILE A 454 -33.48 13.79 38.25
CA ILE A 454 -32.22 13.16 37.82
C ILE A 454 -31.32 12.94 39.04
N HIS A 455 -30.80 11.73 39.20
CA HIS A 455 -29.97 11.37 40.33
C HIS A 455 -28.66 10.69 39.88
N PHE A 456 -27.54 11.29 40.23
CA PHE A 456 -26.20 10.71 40.13
C PHE A 456 -25.84 10.06 41.47
N ARG A 457 -25.60 8.74 41.46
CA ARG A 457 -25.20 7.96 42.65
C ARG A 457 -23.78 7.42 42.49
N ASP A 458 -22.86 7.94 43.30
CA ASP A 458 -21.44 7.54 43.39
C ASP A 458 -20.76 7.37 42.02
N VAL A 459 -21.02 8.31 41.10
CA VAL A 459 -20.60 8.17 39.71
C VAL A 459 -19.11 8.39 39.56
N SER A 460 -18.43 7.41 38.99
CA SER A 460 -17.04 7.50 38.57
C SER A 460 -16.92 7.28 37.07
N PHE A 461 -16.21 8.18 36.38
CA PHE A 461 -16.12 8.18 34.92
C PHE A 461 -14.76 8.64 34.41
N SER A 462 -14.26 7.95 33.38
CA SER A 462 -13.08 8.28 32.58
C SER A 462 -13.41 8.11 31.10
N TYR A 463 -12.99 9.05 30.26
CA TYR A 463 -13.21 8.93 28.81
C TYR A 463 -12.46 7.71 28.25
N PRO A 464 -13.04 6.93 27.32
CA PRO A 464 -12.37 5.76 26.73
C PRO A 464 -11.07 6.09 26.00
N THR A 465 -10.92 7.30 25.49
CA THR A 465 -9.68 7.79 24.86
C THR A 465 -8.55 8.04 25.87
N ARG A 466 -8.88 8.21 27.16
CA ARG A 466 -7.93 8.49 28.26
C ARG A 466 -8.34 7.73 29.53
N PRO A 467 -8.27 6.38 29.54
CA PRO A 467 -8.78 5.57 30.65
C PRO A 467 -8.02 5.79 31.97
N GLY A 468 -6.76 6.24 31.91
CA GLY A 468 -5.98 6.56 33.11
C GLY A 468 -6.31 7.91 33.76
N GLN A 469 -7.19 8.72 33.16
CA GLN A 469 -7.57 10.04 33.68
C GLN A 469 -9.04 10.03 34.11
N GLN A 470 -9.25 9.87 35.42
CA GLN A 470 -10.57 9.92 36.02
C GLN A 470 -11.09 11.36 36.07
N VAL A 471 -12.25 11.59 35.42
CA VAL A 471 -12.90 12.91 35.32
C VAL A 471 -13.89 13.12 36.46
N LEU A 472 -14.68 12.09 36.78
CA LEU A 472 -15.61 12.08 37.92
C LEU A 472 -15.17 10.98 38.90
N ASN A 473 -15.19 11.29 40.19
CA ASN A 473 -14.80 10.37 41.26
C ASN A 473 -15.79 10.44 42.41
N GLY A 474 -16.64 9.42 42.56
CA GLY A 474 -17.68 9.38 43.59
C GLY A 474 -18.67 10.56 43.50
N PHE A 475 -19.03 10.98 42.29
CA PHE A 475 -19.87 12.16 42.07
C PHE A 475 -21.33 11.86 42.43
N ASN A 476 -21.90 12.67 43.32
CA ASN A 476 -23.28 12.58 43.79
C ASN A 476 -24.00 13.91 43.55
N LEU A 477 -25.16 13.87 42.86
CA LEU A 477 -25.96 15.06 42.55
C LEU A 477 -27.43 14.66 42.37
N ILE A 478 -28.34 15.42 42.98
CA ILE A 478 -29.78 15.30 42.76
C ILE A 478 -30.27 16.58 42.08
N VAL A 479 -30.95 16.43 40.95
CA VAL A 479 -31.64 17.50 40.22
C VAL A 479 -33.14 17.31 40.45
N PRO A 480 -33.75 18.11 41.36
CA PRO A 480 -35.16 17.98 41.67
C PRO A 480 -36.05 18.45 40.51
N PRO A 481 -37.26 17.88 40.37
CA PRO A 481 -38.14 18.14 39.25
C PRO A 481 -38.59 19.60 39.21
N GLY A 482 -38.62 20.20 38.01
CA GLY A 482 -39.07 21.58 37.78
C GLY A 482 -38.16 22.66 38.37
N LYS A 483 -36.95 22.33 38.83
CA LYS A 483 -35.98 23.28 39.37
C LYS A 483 -34.77 23.45 38.45
N THR A 484 -34.23 24.66 38.43
CA THR A 484 -32.97 24.96 37.73
C THR A 484 -31.81 24.73 38.68
N VAL A 485 -30.92 23.79 38.33
CA VAL A 485 -29.68 23.51 39.08
C VAL A 485 -28.49 24.02 38.28
N ALA A 486 -27.67 24.87 38.92
CA ALA A 486 -26.46 25.40 38.31
C ALA A 486 -25.23 24.59 38.72
N ILE A 487 -24.44 24.13 37.75
CA ILE A 487 -23.17 23.43 37.98
C ILE A 487 -22.02 24.40 37.69
N VAL A 488 -21.29 24.79 38.74
CA VAL A 488 -20.18 25.75 38.66
C VAL A 488 -18.88 25.05 39.06
N GLY A 489 -17.79 25.35 38.35
CA GLY A 489 -16.48 24.77 38.63
C GLY A 489 -15.42 25.23 37.64
N GLN A 490 -14.16 24.92 37.95
CA GLN A 490 -13.01 25.26 37.10
C GLN A 490 -13.12 24.67 35.69
N SER A 491 -12.45 25.28 34.71
CA SER A 491 -12.37 24.72 33.35
C SER A 491 -11.74 23.32 33.40
N GLY A 492 -12.32 22.34 32.70
CA GLY A 492 -11.89 20.95 32.75
C GLY A 492 -12.40 20.13 33.95
N GLY A 493 -13.16 20.71 34.88
CA GLY A 493 -13.70 20.00 36.05
C GLY A 493 -14.88 19.03 35.78
N GLY A 494 -15.07 18.56 34.54
CA GLY A 494 -16.10 17.57 34.20
C GLY A 494 -17.53 18.10 33.99
N LYS A 495 -17.75 19.42 33.96
CA LYS A 495 -19.10 20.01 33.80
C LYS A 495 -19.85 19.53 32.55
N SER A 496 -19.21 19.59 31.38
CA SER A 496 -19.78 19.08 30.13
C SER A 496 -19.92 17.55 30.12
N THR A 497 -19.08 16.86 30.89
CA THR A 497 -19.14 15.41 31.07
C THR A 497 -20.40 14.99 31.83
N VAL A 498 -20.86 15.79 32.81
CA VAL A 498 -22.14 15.55 33.49
C VAL A 498 -23.28 15.57 32.47
N ALA A 499 -23.35 16.58 31.60
CA ALA A 499 -24.37 16.63 30.54
C ALA A 499 -24.30 15.42 29.60
N ALA A 500 -23.10 15.05 29.15
CA ALA A 500 -22.90 13.91 28.26
C ALA A 500 -23.33 12.55 28.89
N LEU A 501 -23.24 12.42 30.22
CA LEU A 501 -23.72 11.24 30.94
C LEU A 501 -25.24 11.25 31.09
N VAL A 502 -25.89 12.40 31.32
CA VAL A 502 -27.37 12.49 31.32
C VAL A 502 -27.94 12.12 29.95
N GLU A 503 -27.32 12.59 28.87
CA GLU A 503 -27.70 12.24 27.50
C GLU A 503 -27.35 10.80 27.10
N ARG A 504 -26.67 10.06 28.00
CA ARG A 504 -26.19 8.70 27.78
C ARG A 504 -25.34 8.57 26.50
N PHE A 505 -24.50 9.57 26.21
CA PHE A 505 -23.45 9.41 25.20
C PHE A 505 -22.34 8.47 25.68
N TYR A 506 -22.20 8.36 26.99
CA TYR A 506 -21.30 7.44 27.68
C TYR A 506 -22.04 6.81 28.86
N ASP A 507 -21.69 5.56 29.19
CA ASP A 507 -22.10 4.95 30.44
C ASP A 507 -21.01 5.18 31.52
N PRO A 508 -21.39 5.39 32.79
CA PRO A 508 -20.43 5.56 33.87
C PRO A 508 -19.63 4.27 34.13
N ASN A 509 -18.35 4.38 34.51
CA ASN A 509 -17.53 3.21 34.84
C ASN A 509 -17.98 2.54 36.15
N GLN A 510 -18.40 3.35 37.13
CA GLN A 510 -19.00 2.91 38.38
C GLN A 510 -20.11 3.88 38.80
N GLY A 511 -21.05 3.39 39.63
CA GLY A 511 -22.24 4.14 40.03
C GLY A 511 -23.39 4.02 39.03
N ALA A 512 -24.39 4.87 39.18
CA ALA A 512 -25.56 4.93 38.32
C ALA A 512 -26.05 6.36 38.11
N VAL A 513 -26.62 6.61 36.93
CA VAL A 513 -27.39 7.82 36.63
C VAL A 513 -28.83 7.37 36.45
N GLU A 514 -29.72 7.92 37.26
CA GLU A 514 -31.14 7.53 37.31
C GLU A 514 -32.01 8.70 36.88
N LEU A 515 -33.09 8.38 36.16
CA LEU A 515 -34.19 9.27 35.84
C LEU A 515 -35.45 8.72 36.53
N ASP A 516 -36.04 9.49 37.42
CA ASP A 516 -37.21 9.10 38.24
C ASP A 516 -37.01 7.74 38.96
N GLY A 517 -35.79 7.52 39.47
CA GLY A 517 -35.39 6.29 40.16
C GLY A 517 -35.08 5.09 39.25
N VAL A 518 -35.13 5.25 37.92
CA VAL A 518 -34.80 4.20 36.95
C VAL A 518 -33.45 4.50 36.30
N ASP A 519 -32.52 3.55 36.34
CA ASP A 519 -31.21 3.70 35.69
C ASP A 519 -31.38 3.93 34.18
N ILE A 520 -30.74 4.99 33.66
CA ILE A 520 -30.78 5.38 32.24
C ILE A 520 -30.27 4.26 31.32
N ARG A 521 -29.45 3.34 31.84
CA ARG A 521 -28.97 2.16 31.11
C ARG A 521 -30.09 1.23 30.64
N SER A 522 -31.19 1.21 31.39
CA SER A 522 -32.37 0.38 31.09
C SER A 522 -33.40 1.07 30.19
N LEU A 523 -33.26 2.39 29.97
CA LEU A 523 -34.17 3.20 29.17
C LEU A 523 -33.78 3.19 27.70
N ASP A 524 -34.76 3.42 26.82
CA ASP A 524 -34.49 3.60 25.38
C ASP A 524 -33.76 4.94 25.11
N PRO A 525 -32.52 4.92 24.58
CA PRO A 525 -31.75 6.14 24.34
C PRO A 525 -32.35 7.08 23.29
N SER A 526 -33.15 6.56 22.36
CA SER A 526 -33.82 7.38 21.35
C SER A 526 -34.99 8.16 21.91
N TRP A 527 -35.76 7.54 22.81
CA TRP A 527 -36.83 8.19 23.57
C TRP A 527 -36.25 9.22 24.55
N LEU A 528 -35.22 8.84 25.30
CA LEU A 528 -34.55 9.72 26.28
C LEU A 528 -34.06 11.03 25.64
N ARG A 529 -33.43 10.96 24.46
CA ARG A 529 -32.89 12.13 23.76
C ARG A 529 -33.91 12.84 22.85
N GLY A 530 -34.92 12.12 22.36
CA GLY A 530 -35.89 12.66 21.41
C GLY A 530 -37.07 13.38 22.07
N GLU A 531 -37.46 12.94 23.27
CA GLU A 531 -38.68 13.41 23.94
C GLU A 531 -38.42 13.98 25.34
N VAL A 532 -37.39 13.52 26.05
CA VAL A 532 -37.17 13.89 27.48
C VAL A 532 -36.12 14.99 27.63
N ILE A 533 -34.93 14.83 27.04
CA ILE A 533 -33.81 15.76 27.22
C ILE A 533 -33.71 16.73 26.05
N GLY A 534 -33.76 18.04 26.35
CA GLY A 534 -33.40 19.09 25.40
C GLY A 534 -31.98 19.60 25.66
N PHE A 535 -31.06 19.38 24.72
CA PHE A 535 -29.68 19.85 24.82
C PHE A 535 -29.42 21.08 23.94
N ILE A 536 -28.74 22.06 24.51
CA ILE A 536 -28.31 23.29 23.82
C ILE A 536 -26.80 23.42 24.02
N ASN A 537 -26.06 23.46 22.92
CA ASN A 537 -24.61 23.59 22.95
C ASN A 537 -24.19 25.03 23.27
N GLN A 538 -22.98 25.18 23.82
CA GLN A 538 -22.36 26.46 24.20
C GLN A 538 -22.10 27.40 23.03
#